data_AF-A0A6L3F3Q4-F1
#
_entry.id   AF-A0A6L3F3Q4-F1
#
_cell.length_a   1.000
_cell.length_b   1.000
_cell.length_c   1.000
_cell.angle_alpha   90.00
_cell.angle_beta   90.00
_cell.angle_gamma   90.00
#
_symmetry.space_group_name_H-M   'P 1'
#
loop_
_entity.id
_entity.type
_entity.pdbx_description
1 polymer ?
#
loop_
_entity_poly.entity_id
_entity_poly.type
_entity_poly.pdbx_seq_one_letter_code
_entity_poly.pdbx_strand_id
1 'polypeptide(L)'
;MYQGAAEKSGQFIYSIILEIHRNPELVDIINRPMGMIYAVGQLLGRYQAEGILQQEHFLHAVAGLIGPLIATNMIQGTALGVPIPPIDLQNYVANYLNGRLQP
;
A
#
# COMPACT_ATOMS: atom_id res chain seq x y z
N MET A 1 2.23 0.48 -21.55
CA MET A 1 3.34 0.71 -20.60
C MET A 1 2.92 0.43 -19.15
N TYR A 2 1.78 0.95 -18.67
CA TYR A 2 1.29 0.71 -17.31
C TYR A 2 0.88 -0.75 -16.99
N GLN A 3 0.22 -1.45 -17.92
CA GLN A 3 -0.17 -2.86 -17.70
C GLN A 3 1.03 -3.81 -17.59
N GLY A 4 2.06 -3.65 -18.43
CA GLY A 4 3.26 -4.52 -18.36
C GLY A 4 4.10 -4.33 -17.09
N ALA A 5 4.04 -3.15 -16.46
CA ALA A 5 4.65 -2.94 -15.13
C ALA A 5 3.83 -3.64 -14.03
N ALA A 6 2.50 -3.66 -14.15
CA ALA A 6 1.64 -4.39 -13.21
C ALA A 6 1.85 -5.91 -13.29
N GLU A 7 2.06 -6.47 -14.48
CA GLU A 7 2.31 -7.91 -14.68
C GLU A 7 3.61 -8.37 -14.03
N LYS A 8 4.71 -7.62 -14.18
CA LYS A 8 6.01 -7.97 -13.56
C LYS A 8 5.98 -7.85 -12.03
N SER A 9 5.31 -6.82 -11.50
CA SER A 9 5.12 -6.67 -10.05
C SER A 9 4.21 -7.76 -9.47
N GLY A 10 3.23 -8.24 -10.24
CA GLY A 10 2.40 -9.39 -9.88
C GLY A 10 3.21 -10.68 -9.69
N GLN A 11 4.22 -10.91 -10.54
CA GLN A 11 5.13 -12.06 -10.39
C GLN A 11 5.98 -11.99 -9.12
N PHE A 12 6.40 -10.80 -8.70
CA PHE A 12 7.14 -10.60 -7.45
C PHE A 12 6.28 -10.96 -6.22
N ILE A 13 5.06 -10.40 -6.13
CA ILE A 13 4.12 -10.72 -5.03
C ILE A 13 3.78 -12.21 -5.01
N TYR A 14 3.53 -12.81 -6.18
CA TYR A 14 3.29 -14.24 -6.29
C TYR A 14 4.46 -15.09 -5.80
N SER A 15 5.70 -14.68 -6.11
CA SER A 15 6.90 -15.39 -5.66
C SER A 15 7.06 -15.32 -4.14
N ILE A 16 6.77 -14.17 -3.54
CA ILE A 16 6.74 -14.04 -2.07
C ILE A 16 5.67 -14.96 -1.47
N ILE A 17 4.46 -15.02 -2.05
CA ILE A 17 3.37 -15.89 -1.57
C ILE A 17 3.78 -17.37 -1.59
N LEU A 18 4.50 -17.80 -2.63
CA LEU A 18 5.03 -19.17 -2.70
C LEU A 18 6.07 -19.45 -1.62
N GLU A 19 6.95 -18.49 -1.33
CA GLU A 19 7.97 -18.66 -0.29
C GLU A 19 7.38 -18.66 1.12
N ILE A 20 6.28 -17.95 1.38
CA ILE A 20 5.56 -18.03 2.66
C ILE A 20 5.00 -19.42 2.91
N HIS A 21 4.42 -20.04 1.88
CA HIS A 21 3.88 -21.40 2.01
C HIS A 21 4.97 -22.42 2.33
N ARG A 22 6.20 -22.18 1.88
CA ARG A 22 7.36 -23.06 2.09
C ARG A 22 8.05 -22.82 3.43
N ASN A 23 7.97 -21.61 3.96
CA ASN A 23 8.68 -21.17 5.17
C ASN A 23 7.65 -20.57 6.15
N PRO A 24 7.02 -21.39 7.01
CA PRO A 24 5.95 -20.96 7.93
C PRO A 24 6.36 -19.81 8.86
N GLU A 25 7.66 -19.66 9.16
CA GLU A 25 8.21 -18.55 9.92
C GLU A 25 8.01 -17.18 9.23
N LEU A 26 7.80 -17.15 7.90
CA LEU A 26 7.50 -15.92 7.16
C LEU A 26 6.04 -15.48 7.29
N VAL A 27 5.15 -16.36 7.78
CA VAL A 27 3.73 -16.07 7.97
C VAL A 27 3.55 -14.89 8.94
N ASP A 28 4.27 -14.90 10.06
CA ASP A 28 4.19 -13.82 11.05
C ASP A 28 4.74 -12.49 10.52
N ILE A 29 5.72 -12.56 9.62
CA ILE A 29 6.31 -11.39 8.96
C ILE A 29 5.30 -10.73 8.01
N ILE A 30 4.47 -11.53 7.34
CA ILE A 30 3.46 -11.06 6.37
C ILE A 30 2.15 -10.64 7.07
N ASN A 31 1.79 -11.31 8.16
CA ASN A 31 0.55 -11.00 8.88
C ASN A 31 0.53 -9.56 9.42
N ARG A 32 1.69 -9.03 9.85
CA ARG A 32 1.81 -7.67 10.36
C ARG A 32 1.44 -6.59 9.33
N PRO A 33 2.06 -6.52 8.13
CA PRO A 33 1.68 -5.55 7.11
C PRO A 33 0.24 -5.77 6.60
N MET A 34 -0.23 -7.03 6.53
CA MET A 34 -1.61 -7.31 6.15
C MET A 34 -2.64 -6.79 7.15
N GLY A 35 -2.37 -6.89 8.46
CA GLY A 35 -3.22 -6.31 9.49
C GLY A 35 -3.34 -4.78 9.37
N MET A 36 -2.23 -4.10 9.05
CA MET A 36 -2.22 -2.65 8.81
C MET A 36 -3.04 -2.28 7.56
N ILE A 37 -2.83 -2.99 6.45
CA ILE A 37 -3.59 -2.81 5.20
C ILE A 37 -5.09 -2.94 5.47
N TYR A 38 -5.48 -3.97 6.23
CA TYR A 38 -6.88 -4.22 6.56
C TYR A 38 -7.47 -3.11 7.44
N ALA A 39 -6.75 -2.69 8.49
CA ALA A 39 -7.21 -1.63 9.38
C ALA A 39 -7.42 -0.28 8.66
N VAL A 40 -6.48 0.09 7.77
CA VAL A 40 -6.63 1.30 6.94
C VAL A 40 -7.78 1.13 5.95
N GLY A 41 -7.93 -0.05 5.35
CA GLY A 41 -9.06 -0.36 4.46
C GLY A 41 -10.42 -0.21 5.14
N GLN A 42 -10.55 -0.69 6.38
CA GLN A 42 -11.78 -0.51 7.17
C GLN A 42 -12.05 0.98 7.46
N LEU A 43 -11.01 1.74 7.81
CA LEU A 43 -11.15 3.17 8.09
C LEU A 43 -11.62 3.94 6.86
N LEU A 44 -10.97 3.72 5.71
CA LEU A 44 -11.37 4.34 4.44
C LEU A 44 -12.76 3.86 4.00
N GLY A 45 -13.07 2.57 4.16
CA GLY A 45 -14.39 1.99 3.90
C GLY A 45 -15.50 2.66 4.68
N ARG A 46 -15.27 2.94 5.98
CA ARG A 46 -16.22 3.66 6.82
C ARG A 46 -16.48 5.08 6.30
N TYR A 47 -15.44 5.85 6.02
CA TYR A 47 -15.61 7.22 5.50
C TYR A 47 -16.27 7.25 4.12
N GLN A 48 -16.08 6.22 3.30
CA GLN A 48 -16.81 6.08 2.04
C GLN A 48 -18.29 5.77 2.27
N ALA A 49 -18.62 4.88 3.22
CA ALA A 49 -20.00 4.57 3.58
C ALA A 49 -20.75 5.77 4.19
N GLU A 50 -20.03 6.65 4.88
CA GLU A 50 -20.54 7.91 5.43
C GLU A 50 -20.68 9.02 4.37
N GLY A 51 -20.26 8.78 3.13
CA GLY A 51 -20.30 9.78 2.05
C GLY A 51 -19.25 10.88 2.15
N ILE A 52 -18.25 10.74 3.04
CA ILE A 52 -17.16 11.70 3.21
C ILE A 52 -16.11 11.53 2.11
N LEU A 53 -15.77 10.27 1.80
CA LEU A 53 -14.84 9.92 0.73
C LEU A 53 -15.57 9.31 -0.46
N GLN A 54 -15.04 9.52 -1.66
CA GLN A 54 -15.55 8.90 -2.88
C GLN A 54 -15.45 7.38 -2.83
N GLN A 55 -16.42 6.70 -3.43
CA GLN A 55 -16.46 5.24 -3.49
C GLN A 55 -15.39 4.67 -4.44
N GLU A 56 -14.52 3.82 -3.89
CA GLU A 56 -13.44 3.13 -4.57
C GLU A 56 -13.31 1.69 -4.06
N HIS A 57 -12.75 0.81 -4.89
CA HIS A 57 -12.43 -0.54 -4.45
C HIS A 57 -11.39 -0.50 -3.32
N PHE A 58 -11.60 -1.29 -2.25
CA PHE A 58 -10.79 -1.21 -1.04
C PHE A 58 -9.28 -1.34 -1.31
N LEU A 59 -8.88 -2.27 -2.20
CA LEU A 59 -7.47 -2.45 -2.55
C LEU A 59 -6.88 -1.23 -3.23
N HIS A 60 -7.65 -0.50 -4.04
CA HIS A 60 -7.15 0.67 -4.75
C HIS A 60 -6.96 1.84 -3.78
N ALA A 61 -7.93 2.04 -2.89
CA ALA A 61 -7.86 3.07 -1.86
C ALA A 61 -6.65 2.82 -0.93
N VAL A 62 -6.53 1.60 -0.40
CA VAL A 62 -5.42 1.27 0.50
C VAL A 62 -4.07 1.29 -0.22
N ALA A 63 -3.97 0.74 -1.44
CA ALA A 63 -2.72 0.77 -2.20
C ALA A 63 -2.31 2.20 -2.58
N GLY A 64 -3.27 3.07 -2.89
CA GLY A 64 -3.02 4.48 -3.20
C GLY A 64 -2.47 5.28 -2.03
N LEU A 65 -2.84 4.90 -0.79
CA LEU A 65 -2.38 5.55 0.44
C LEU A 65 -1.11 4.91 1.02
N ILE A 66 -1.00 3.59 1.03
CA ILE A 66 0.10 2.92 1.74
C ILE A 66 1.22 2.52 0.76
N GLY A 67 0.89 2.26 -0.51
CA GLY A 67 1.85 1.79 -1.52
C GLY A 67 3.10 2.67 -1.65
N PRO A 68 2.97 4.01 -1.82
CA PRO A 68 4.12 4.90 -1.89
C PRO A 68 4.99 4.94 -0.61
N LEU A 69 4.37 4.76 0.56
CA LEU A 69 5.09 4.69 1.85
C LEU A 69 5.92 3.40 1.95
N ILE A 70 5.32 2.26 1.57
CA ILE A 70 6.01 0.98 1.54
C ILE A 70 7.16 1.01 0.52
N ALA A 71 6.90 1.48 -0.70
CA ALA A 71 7.91 1.54 -1.75
C ALA A 71 9.10 2.42 -1.36
N THR A 72 8.85 3.58 -0.75
CA THR A 72 9.91 4.48 -0.27
C THR A 72 10.76 3.84 0.80
N ASN A 73 10.14 3.23 1.82
CA ASN A 73 10.87 2.54 2.89
C ASN A 73 11.66 1.35 2.36
N MET A 74 11.10 0.57 1.43
CA MET A 74 11.80 -0.55 0.80
C MET A 74 13.06 -0.08 0.08
N ILE A 75 12.95 0.95 -0.76
CA ILE A 75 14.10 1.44 -1.54
C ILE A 75 15.15 2.09 -0.64
N GLN A 76 14.75 2.87 0.37
CA GLN A 76 15.67 3.44 1.36
C GLN A 76 16.43 2.36 2.15
N GLY A 77 15.80 1.21 2.40
CA GLY A 77 16.43 0.06 3.05
C GLY A 77 17.38 -0.75 2.15
N THR A 78 17.44 -0.47 0.85
CA THR A 78 18.33 -1.18 -0.07
C THR A 78 19.70 -0.51 -0.20
N ALA A 79 20.73 -1.30 -0.49
CA ALA A 79 22.07 -0.80 -0.82
C ALA A 79 22.16 -0.11 -2.20
N LEU A 80 21.02 0.16 -2.87
CA LEU A 80 20.98 0.74 -4.21
C LEU A 80 21.45 2.20 -4.25
N GLY A 81 21.68 2.84 -3.09
CA GLY A 81 22.28 4.17 -3.00
C GLY A 81 21.44 5.28 -3.63
N VAL A 82 20.16 5.01 -3.93
CA VAL A 82 19.24 5.99 -4.52
C VAL A 82 18.78 6.94 -3.40
N PRO A 83 19.14 8.24 -3.45
CA PRO A 83 18.67 9.19 -2.46
C PRO A 83 17.18 9.45 -2.68
N ILE A 84 16.33 8.85 -1.85
CA ILE A 84 14.89 9.13 -1.85
C ILE A 84 14.57 10.18 -0.79
N PRO A 85 13.94 11.31 -1.17
CA PRO A 85 13.53 12.31 -0.20
C PRO A 85 12.53 11.70 0.81
N PRO A 86 12.60 12.09 2.09
CA PRO A 86 11.63 11.63 3.06
C PRO A 86 10.22 12.07 2.65
N ILE A 87 9.23 11.19 2.87
CA ILE A 87 7.83 11.55 2.67
C ILE A 87 7.37 12.37 3.87
N ASP A 88 6.90 13.60 3.62
CA ASP A 88 6.08 14.32 4.58
C ASP A 88 4.73 13.60 4.70
N LEU A 89 4.62 12.74 5.70
CA LEU A 89 3.46 11.88 5.90
C LEU A 89 2.18 12.69 6.08
N GLN A 90 2.23 13.80 6.81
CA GLN A 90 1.05 14.61 7.09
C GLN A 90 0.53 15.24 5.80
N ASN A 91 1.42 15.88 5.03
CA ASN A 91 1.03 16.49 3.76
C ASN A 91 0.57 15.43 2.74
N TYR A 92 1.25 14.28 2.68
CA TYR A 92 0.88 13.19 1.79
C TYR A 92 -0.52 12.63 2.09
N VAL A 93 -0.83 12.36 3.36
CA VAL A 93 -2.17 11.89 3.79
C VAL A 93 -3.21 12.96 3.52
N ALA A 94 -2.94 14.23 3.83
CA ALA A 94 -3.86 15.33 3.57
C ALA A 94 -4.19 15.44 2.07
N ASN A 95 -3.19 15.39 1.21
CA ASN A 95 -3.38 15.42 -0.24
C ASN A 95 -4.15 14.20 -0.75
N TYR A 96 -3.85 13.02 -0.22
CA TYR A 96 -4.58 11.79 -0.56
C TYR A 96 -6.08 11.90 -0.24
N LEU A 97 -6.42 12.40 0.96
CA LEU A 97 -7.80 12.55 1.42
C LEU A 97 -8.52 13.67 0.66
N ASN A 98 -7.88 14.83 0.52
CA ASN A 98 -8.46 15.98 -0.19
C ASN A 98 -8.81 15.65 -1.65
N GLY A 99 -8.00 14.82 -2.31
CA GLY A 99 -8.30 14.34 -3.67
C GLY A 99 -9.48 13.36 -3.77
N ARG A 100 -10.08 12.98 -2.64
CA ARG A 100 -11.17 11.98 -2.54
C ARG A 100 -12.39 12.48 -1.79
N LEU A 101 -12.39 13.72 -1.29
CA LEU A 101 -13.54 14.28 -0.60
C LEU A 101 -14.72 14.35 -1.58
N GLN A 102 -15.91 13.92 -1.12
CA GLN A 102 -17.13 14.19 -1.87
C GLN A 102 -17.54 15.66 -1.69
N PRO A 103 -18.04 16.32 -2.76
CA PRO A 103 -18.55 17.69 -2.71
C PRO A 103 -19.90 17.80 -1.98
#